data_AF-A0A4Q0ZUQ6-F1
#
_entry.id   AF-A0A4Q0ZUQ6-F1
#
_cell.length_a   1.000
_cell.length_b   1.000
_cell.length_c   1.000
_cell.angle_alpha   90.00
_cell.angle_beta   90.00
_cell.angle_gamma   90.00
#
_symmetry.space_group_name_H-M   'P 1'
#
loop_
_entity.id
_entity.type
_entity.pdbx_description
1 polymer ?
#
loop_
_entity_poly.entity_id
_entity_poly.type
_entity_poly.pdbx_seq_one_letter_code
_entity_poly.pdbx_strand_id
1 'polypeptide(L)'
;MAEGILGLGSSSLNQELFDKLKEADRAARVQPIEDRLNAITEEGGESDALKAIIEQVNIFLDSVKPFDLFVKGGINAFNQKSANVVGTSAVFDAVNVGKISEGTTEVFVEQLAKKDVFQSNTFTDKDAKIPTDNSIVINGKTFTTDDENYGALAQAINDEGTMTATYDAAAHTLTLNDNAGSGDVVFLTAEKSYRQLASEINEEDSFTSFVTKPISDDILTLSQPGKPVYQSDVMVYGKEIVDADGGTITVTVDGVDKEFTVSAETTYDDLIKEINLDEDLDARLTSEGRLSISHADRETEITVTESLTSETLGMSLGEKFSTANITYEQLAKKISNNSSYNANIEKVGVDSNRLVIKSVESGLEHAITITQTGITDLGYGEAANHTVEAQNLKATVDGINYNVSSNVIVVDGGLKITAVEENEPGEFSAISIEKDVSTVQPMVQEFVTQYNALISKIDDELYSADSKIQDKSVLRTIVEGVKKELFGEYGEDEDLSIFNFGFEIDKSGVLSLDSEKFNEALENDIDSLKNLFIGAAEKPGLGTQLKEYVDSLDSFEGLLTKYEENMNSRKESLEEDVEEAQESLDSRYALLSQQFASYGAVIAQFENQFSGLKMMIEQSTSSN
;
A
#
# COMPACT_ATOMS: atom_id res chain seq x y z
N MET A 1 19.23 41.15 87.89
CA MET A 1 18.03 41.81 87.34
C MET A 1 17.32 40.77 86.52
N ALA A 2 16.05 40.56 86.83
CA ALA A 2 15.24 39.44 86.38
C ALA A 2 15.13 39.40 84.85
N GLU A 3 15.44 38.25 84.26
CA GLU A 3 14.91 37.89 82.96
C GLU A 3 13.39 37.81 83.09
N GLY A 4 12.72 38.57 82.24
CA GLY A 4 11.28 38.69 82.20
C GLY A 4 10.62 37.35 81.96
N ILE A 5 9.46 37.19 82.59
CA ILE A 5 8.55 36.06 82.50
C ILE A 5 8.49 35.51 81.07
N LEU A 6 8.85 34.24 80.87
CA LEU A 6 8.56 33.47 79.65
C LEU A 6 7.03 33.40 79.49
N GLY A 7 6.45 34.40 78.82
CA GLY A 7 5.04 34.42 78.46
C GLY A 7 4.82 33.67 77.15
N LEU A 8 4.31 32.45 77.22
CA LEU A 8 3.74 31.77 76.06
C LEU A 8 2.33 32.36 75.82
N GLY A 9 2.11 33.05 74.69
CA GLY A 9 0.77 33.44 74.23
C GLY A 9 0.29 34.86 74.58
N SER A 10 1.12 35.90 74.39
CA SER A 10 0.75 37.30 74.68
C SER A 10 -0.17 37.99 73.65
N SER A 11 -0.74 37.26 72.69
CA SER A 11 -1.58 37.81 71.62
C SER A 11 -2.90 37.04 71.47
N SER A 12 -3.98 37.77 71.22
CA SER A 12 -5.30 37.22 70.92
C SER A 12 -5.26 36.34 69.66
N LEU A 13 -5.86 35.16 69.72
CA LEU A 13 -6.00 34.25 68.58
C LEU A 13 -6.83 34.92 67.46
N ASN A 14 -6.29 34.97 66.23
CA ASN A 14 -6.94 35.54 65.06
C ASN A 14 -6.62 34.72 63.78
N GLN A 15 -7.31 34.99 62.67
CA GLN A 15 -7.13 34.24 61.41
C GLN A 15 -5.70 34.37 60.85
N GLU A 16 -5.10 35.56 60.93
CA GLU A 16 -3.74 35.80 60.46
C GLU A 16 -2.69 34.92 61.18
N LEU A 17 -2.88 34.67 62.47
CA LEU A 17 -2.01 33.77 63.24
C LEU A 17 -2.21 32.31 62.81
N PHE A 18 -3.44 31.89 62.50
CA PHE A 18 -3.68 30.55 61.96
C PHE A 18 -3.00 30.32 60.62
N ASP A 19 -3.07 31.30 59.71
CA ASP A 19 -2.44 31.20 58.39
C ASP A 19 -0.91 31.14 58.51
N LYS A 20 -0.32 31.96 59.39
CA LYS A 20 1.14 31.92 59.68
C LYS A 20 1.59 30.58 60.28
N LEU A 21 0.79 30.01 61.18
CA LEU A 21 1.08 28.69 61.74
C LEU A 21 0.95 27.59 60.69
N LYS A 22 -0.07 27.68 59.82
CA LYS A 22 -0.26 26.75 58.71
C LYS A 22 0.91 26.76 57.75
N GLU A 23 1.39 27.94 57.38
CA GLU A 23 2.55 28.09 56.50
C GLU A 23 3.83 27.54 57.14
N ALA A 24 4.05 27.82 58.42
CA ALA A 24 5.20 27.26 59.15
C ALA A 24 5.13 25.73 59.25
N ASP A 25 3.94 25.17 59.49
CA ASP A 25 3.73 23.71 59.51
C ASP A 25 3.90 23.12 58.10
N ARG A 26 3.46 23.81 57.03
CA ARG A 26 3.69 23.40 55.64
C ARG A 26 5.18 23.33 55.32
N ALA A 27 5.92 24.39 55.63
CA ALA A 27 7.37 24.44 55.42
C ALA A 27 8.12 23.34 56.18
N ALA A 28 7.61 22.92 57.35
CA ALA A 28 8.23 21.87 58.15
C ALA A 28 7.84 20.44 57.73
N ARG A 29 6.64 20.24 57.16
CA ARG A 29 6.08 18.88 56.93
C ARG A 29 5.90 18.52 55.46
N VAL A 30 5.50 19.48 54.63
CA VAL A 30 5.17 19.25 53.20
C VAL A 30 6.37 19.60 52.32
N GLN A 31 6.98 20.77 52.54
CA GLN A 31 8.08 21.28 51.71
C GLN A 31 9.26 20.28 51.56
N PRO A 32 9.72 19.56 52.61
CA PRO A 32 10.81 18.61 52.43
C PRO A 32 10.49 17.42 51.52
N ILE A 33 9.20 17.06 51.38
CA ILE A 33 8.73 15.99 50.49
C ILE A 33 8.64 16.53 49.06
N GLU A 34 8.11 17.75 48.90
CA GLU A 34 8.10 18.47 47.61
C GLU A 34 9.52 18.67 47.07
N ASP A 35 10.48 19.09 47.91
CA ASP A 35 11.87 19.27 47.49
C ASP A 35 12.50 17.94 47.00
N ARG A 36 12.12 16.81 47.61
CA ARG A 36 12.56 15.47 47.17
C ARG A 36 11.89 15.04 45.87
N LEU A 37 10.61 15.37 45.68
CA LEU A 37 9.89 15.12 44.44
C LEU A 37 10.50 15.96 43.31
N ASN A 38 10.75 17.24 43.55
CA ASN A 38 11.36 18.17 42.61
C ASN A 38 12.76 17.73 42.21
N ALA A 39 13.56 17.16 43.12
CA ALA A 39 14.86 16.59 42.76
C ALA A 39 14.78 15.46 41.70
N ILE A 40 13.60 14.84 41.54
CA ILE A 40 13.33 13.85 40.49
C ILE A 40 12.73 14.53 39.25
N THR A 41 11.76 15.42 39.42
CA THR A 41 10.84 15.88 38.35
C THR A 41 11.17 17.25 37.75
N GLU A 42 11.95 18.10 38.43
CA GLU A 42 12.33 19.40 37.88
C GLU A 42 13.30 19.25 36.69
N GLU A 43 13.39 20.30 35.88
CA GLU A 43 14.33 20.38 34.76
C GLU A 43 15.77 20.21 35.28
N GLY A 44 16.48 19.21 34.72
CA GLY A 44 17.80 18.82 35.21
C GLY A 44 17.79 17.98 36.50
N GLY A 45 16.63 17.49 36.91
CA GLY A 45 16.43 16.49 37.95
C GLY A 45 16.89 15.09 37.53
N GLU A 46 16.68 14.11 38.42
CA GLU A 46 17.07 12.71 38.20
C GLU A 46 16.46 12.12 36.92
N SER A 47 15.18 12.40 36.63
CA SER A 47 14.50 11.90 35.43
C SER A 47 15.16 12.40 34.14
N ASP A 48 15.49 13.69 34.08
CA ASP A 48 16.09 14.28 32.88
C ASP A 48 17.52 13.79 32.67
N ALA A 49 18.30 13.65 33.75
CA ALA A 49 19.63 13.08 33.70
C ALA A 49 19.61 11.62 33.20
N LEU A 50 18.70 10.79 33.72
CA LEU A 50 18.55 9.40 33.30
C LEU A 50 18.12 9.30 31.83
N LYS A 51 17.15 10.11 31.39
CA LYS A 51 16.73 10.17 29.98
C LYS A 51 17.89 10.52 29.06
N ALA A 52 18.70 11.51 29.42
CA ALA A 52 19.86 11.91 28.63
C ALA A 52 20.93 10.79 28.56
N ILE A 53 21.07 9.97 29.61
CA ILE A 53 21.93 8.78 29.58
C ILE A 53 21.35 7.71 28.65
N ILE A 54 20.05 7.40 28.77
CA ILE A 54 19.36 6.42 27.89
C ILE A 54 19.48 6.84 26.43
N GLU A 55 19.28 8.12 26.12
CA GLU A 55 19.46 8.67 24.78
C GLU A 55 20.89 8.46 24.27
N GLN A 56 21.91 8.77 25.09
CA GLN A 56 23.31 8.56 24.69
C GLN A 56 23.68 7.08 24.55
N VAL A 57 23.09 6.20 25.36
CA VAL A 57 23.22 4.73 25.22
C VAL A 57 22.64 4.28 23.88
N ASN A 58 21.49 4.81 23.47
CA ASN A 58 20.87 4.50 22.18
C ASN A 58 21.67 5.04 20.99
N ILE A 59 22.20 6.26 21.10
CA ILE A 59 23.12 6.82 20.09
C ILE A 59 24.37 5.94 19.96
N PHE A 60 24.93 5.47 21.08
CA PHE A 60 26.06 4.55 21.06
C PHE A 60 25.67 3.20 20.42
N LEU A 61 24.53 2.63 20.80
CA LEU A 61 23.99 1.40 20.20
C LEU A 61 23.89 1.52 18.67
N ASP A 62 23.39 2.65 18.17
CA ASP A 62 23.27 2.91 16.73
C ASP A 62 24.63 2.95 16.02
N SER A 63 25.68 3.46 16.69
CA SER A 63 27.05 3.41 16.16
C SER A 63 27.66 2.00 16.11
N VAL A 64 27.15 1.07 16.93
CA VAL A 64 27.62 -0.32 17.00
C VAL A 64 26.89 -1.22 16.00
N LYS A 65 25.61 -0.95 15.72
CA LYS A 65 24.77 -1.76 14.80
C LYS A 65 25.43 -2.09 13.45
N PRO A 66 26.19 -1.20 12.78
CA PRO A 66 26.88 -1.55 11.54
C PRO A 66 27.86 -2.71 11.67
N PHE A 67 28.35 -3.03 12.87
CA PHE A 67 29.32 -4.09 13.13
C PHE A 67 28.66 -5.40 13.62
N ASP A 68 27.33 -5.45 13.65
CA ASP A 68 26.60 -6.69 13.96
C ASP A 68 26.77 -7.71 12.82
N LEU A 69 26.82 -8.99 13.17
CA LEU A 69 26.78 -10.08 12.20
C LEU A 69 25.36 -10.25 11.61
N PHE A 70 24.33 -9.92 12.39
CA PHE A 70 22.93 -10.17 12.05
C PHE A 70 22.18 -8.92 11.57
N VAL A 71 22.87 -8.00 10.89
CA VAL A 71 22.26 -6.76 10.39
C VAL A 71 21.09 -7.06 9.45
N LYS A 72 19.95 -6.40 9.74
CA LYS A 72 18.76 -6.45 8.88
C LYS A 72 19.10 -5.92 7.48
N GLY A 73 19.02 -6.81 6.49
CA GLY A 73 19.39 -6.50 5.10
C GLY A 73 20.71 -7.14 4.63
N GLY A 74 21.48 -7.73 5.54
CA GLY A 74 22.68 -8.51 5.22
C GLY A 74 23.92 -7.68 4.87
N ILE A 75 23.87 -6.35 5.04
CA ILE A 75 25.03 -5.47 4.88
C ILE A 75 25.45 -4.91 6.23
N ASN A 76 26.66 -5.26 6.66
CA ASN A 76 27.40 -4.70 7.78
C ASN A 76 28.50 -3.74 7.28
N ALA A 77 29.33 -3.23 8.19
CA ALA A 77 30.38 -2.27 7.88
C ALA A 77 31.39 -2.78 6.83
N PHE A 78 31.63 -4.09 6.76
CA PHE A 78 32.71 -4.70 5.97
C PHE A 78 32.28 -5.34 4.65
N ASN A 79 30.98 -5.31 4.32
CA ASN A 79 30.44 -5.81 3.05
C ASN A 79 29.52 -4.80 2.38
N GLN A 80 29.69 -3.51 2.70
CA GLN A 80 29.13 -2.41 1.92
C GLN A 80 29.53 -2.54 0.46
N LYS A 81 28.66 -2.07 -0.43
CA LYS A 81 28.84 -2.16 -1.88
C LYS A 81 28.67 -0.80 -2.51
N SER A 82 29.51 -0.52 -3.48
CA SER A 82 29.34 0.59 -4.41
C SER A 82 28.92 0.06 -5.77
N ALA A 83 28.16 0.86 -6.51
CA ALA A 83 27.74 0.55 -7.86
C ALA A 83 28.07 1.72 -8.79
N ASN A 84 28.63 1.40 -9.95
CA ASN A 84 28.87 2.36 -11.01
C ASN A 84 28.10 1.93 -12.28
N VAL A 85 27.27 2.82 -12.82
CA VAL A 85 26.44 2.54 -14.00
C VAL A 85 26.96 3.32 -15.20
N VAL A 86 27.01 2.66 -16.35
CA VAL A 86 27.37 3.26 -17.64
C VAL A 86 26.26 2.95 -18.65
N GLY A 87 26.05 3.86 -19.61
CA GLY A 87 25.00 3.77 -20.63
C GLY A 87 23.63 4.25 -20.14
N THR A 88 22.70 4.39 -21.09
CA THR A 88 21.35 4.94 -20.85
C THR A 88 20.22 3.99 -21.21
N SER A 89 20.52 2.81 -21.78
CA SER A 89 19.51 1.86 -22.24
C SER A 89 18.82 1.08 -21.12
N ALA A 90 19.45 1.00 -19.95
CA ALA A 90 18.87 0.32 -18.80
C ALA A 90 19.08 1.09 -17.50
N VAL A 91 18.07 1.00 -16.63
CA VAL A 91 18.14 1.40 -15.22
C VAL A 91 18.28 0.16 -14.37
N PHE A 92 19.23 0.20 -13.44
CA PHE A 92 19.53 -0.88 -12.52
C PHE A 92 19.02 -0.53 -11.12
N ASP A 93 18.25 -1.43 -10.54
CA ASP A 93 17.68 -1.32 -9.20
C ASP A 93 17.91 -2.63 -8.44
N ALA A 94 18.00 -2.55 -7.12
CA ALA A 94 18.05 -3.73 -6.29
C ALA A 94 17.34 -3.50 -4.96
N VAL A 95 16.39 -4.40 -4.68
CA VAL A 95 15.62 -4.38 -3.42
C VAL A 95 16.52 -4.72 -2.22
N ASN A 96 17.52 -5.59 -2.42
CA ASN A 96 18.47 -5.97 -1.39
C ASN A 96 19.90 -6.02 -1.94
N VAL A 97 20.62 -4.93 -1.72
CA VAL A 97 22.04 -4.76 -2.04
C VAL A 97 22.93 -5.85 -1.43
N GLY A 98 22.58 -6.40 -0.27
CA GLY A 98 23.35 -7.47 0.40
C GLY A 98 23.38 -8.77 -0.40
N LYS A 99 22.34 -9.04 -1.19
CA LYS A 99 22.22 -10.26 -2.01
C LYS A 99 22.84 -10.15 -3.41
N ILE A 100 23.18 -8.93 -3.86
CA ILE A 100 23.76 -8.76 -5.19
C ILE A 100 25.19 -9.29 -5.21
N SER A 101 25.60 -10.02 -6.24
CA SER A 101 26.99 -10.45 -6.36
C SER A 101 27.90 -9.30 -6.84
N GLU A 102 29.17 -9.34 -6.47
CA GLU A 102 30.19 -8.47 -7.06
C GLU A 102 30.42 -8.84 -8.54
N GLY A 103 30.77 -7.85 -9.35
CA GLY A 103 31.06 -8.03 -10.77
C GLY A 103 30.40 -6.97 -11.64
N THR A 104 30.58 -7.14 -12.94
CA THR A 104 29.97 -6.28 -13.96
C THR A 104 28.88 -7.07 -14.66
N THR A 105 27.69 -6.47 -14.76
CA THR A 105 26.59 -6.98 -15.58
C THR A 105 26.37 -6.03 -16.75
N GLU A 106 26.43 -6.57 -17.96
CA GLU A 106 26.19 -5.87 -19.21
C GLU A 106 24.80 -6.18 -19.77
N VAL A 107 24.14 -5.16 -20.31
CA VAL A 107 22.79 -5.25 -20.86
C VAL A 107 22.78 -4.60 -22.23
N PHE A 108 22.33 -5.37 -23.22
CA PHE A 108 22.04 -4.89 -24.57
C PHE A 108 20.54 -5.04 -24.81
N VAL A 109 19.84 -3.93 -25.05
CA VAL A 109 18.41 -3.90 -25.36
C VAL A 109 18.25 -3.84 -26.89
N GLU A 110 17.79 -4.92 -27.51
CA GLU A 110 17.57 -4.96 -28.96
C GLU A 110 16.21 -4.34 -29.33
N GLN A 111 15.19 -4.57 -28.49
CA GLN A 111 13.82 -4.16 -28.76
C GLN A 111 13.06 -4.02 -27.45
N LEU A 112 12.33 -2.93 -27.23
CA LEU A 112 11.49 -2.78 -26.03
C LEU A 112 10.18 -3.57 -26.13
N ALA A 113 9.63 -4.02 -25.00
CA ALA A 113 8.25 -4.48 -24.95
C ALA A 113 7.27 -3.32 -25.17
N LYS A 114 6.23 -3.54 -25.97
CA LYS A 114 5.15 -2.57 -26.22
C LYS A 114 3.78 -3.18 -25.96
N LYS A 115 2.87 -2.30 -25.54
CA LYS A 115 1.43 -2.57 -25.47
C LYS A 115 0.85 -2.55 -26.87
N ASP A 116 -0.28 -3.23 -27.02
CA ASP A 116 -1.07 -3.14 -28.25
C ASP A 116 -1.98 -1.93 -28.20
N VAL A 117 -2.12 -1.21 -29.31
CA VAL A 117 -2.95 0.00 -29.39
C VAL A 117 -3.75 0.04 -30.68
N PHE A 118 -5.07 -0.01 -30.52
CA PHE A 118 -6.06 0.16 -31.58
C PHE A 118 -6.81 1.48 -31.42
N GLN A 119 -7.21 2.09 -32.53
CA GLN A 119 -8.11 3.23 -32.55
C GLN A 119 -9.27 2.99 -33.51
N SER A 120 -10.46 3.48 -33.18
CA SER A 120 -11.57 3.51 -34.14
C SER A 120 -11.33 4.57 -35.22
N ASN A 121 -12.14 4.51 -36.27
CA ASN A 121 -12.45 5.64 -37.15
C ASN A 121 -12.95 6.85 -36.33
N THR A 122 -12.87 8.03 -36.93
CA THR A 122 -13.27 9.26 -36.24
C THR A 122 -14.78 9.39 -36.13
N PHE A 123 -15.27 9.84 -34.97
CA PHE A 123 -16.67 10.20 -34.75
C PHE A 123 -16.81 11.57 -34.07
N THR A 124 -17.97 12.19 -34.26
CA THR A 124 -18.21 13.59 -33.91
C THR A 124 -18.42 13.83 -32.42
N ASP A 125 -19.21 12.98 -31.77
CA ASP A 125 -19.63 13.15 -30.38
C ASP A 125 -19.45 11.85 -29.60
N LYS A 126 -18.83 11.94 -28.43
CA LYS A 126 -18.63 10.80 -27.52
C LYS A 126 -19.93 10.26 -26.92
N ASP A 127 -20.96 11.10 -26.89
CA ASP A 127 -22.29 10.77 -26.40
C ASP A 127 -23.21 10.28 -27.53
N ALA A 128 -22.70 10.21 -28.78
CA ALA A 128 -23.39 9.53 -29.86
C ALA A 128 -23.44 8.02 -29.58
N LYS A 129 -24.56 7.40 -29.95
CA LYS A 129 -24.70 5.94 -29.93
C LYS A 129 -23.80 5.30 -30.98
N ILE A 130 -23.34 4.10 -30.70
CA ILE A 130 -22.59 3.29 -31.66
C ILE A 130 -23.56 2.89 -32.78
N PRO A 131 -23.23 3.18 -34.05
CA PRO A 131 -24.07 2.79 -35.18
C PRO A 131 -24.16 1.27 -35.32
N THR A 132 -25.34 0.79 -35.67
CA THR A 132 -25.66 -0.64 -35.76
C THR A 132 -25.92 -1.04 -37.19
N ASP A 133 -25.48 -2.24 -37.57
CA ASP A 133 -25.84 -2.78 -38.88
C ASP A 133 -27.22 -3.43 -38.79
N ASN A 134 -28.15 -2.91 -39.60
CA ASN A 134 -29.48 -3.46 -39.73
C ASN A 134 -29.63 -4.12 -41.09
N SER A 135 -30.10 -5.36 -41.07
CA SER A 135 -30.28 -6.16 -42.29
C SER A 135 -31.72 -6.61 -42.43
N ILE A 136 -32.29 -6.41 -43.61
CA ILE A 136 -33.61 -6.92 -43.99
C ILE A 136 -33.47 -7.80 -45.22
N VAL A 137 -34.10 -8.97 -45.20
CA VAL A 137 -34.25 -9.82 -46.38
C VAL A 137 -35.56 -9.49 -47.05
N ILE A 138 -35.54 -9.25 -48.36
CA ILE A 138 -36.73 -9.11 -49.19
C ILE A 138 -36.55 -10.02 -50.40
N ASN A 139 -37.51 -10.91 -50.63
CA ASN A 139 -37.50 -11.92 -51.70
C ASN A 139 -36.21 -12.75 -51.76
N GLY A 140 -35.67 -13.11 -50.59
CA GLY A 140 -34.45 -13.92 -50.47
C GLY A 140 -33.13 -13.17 -50.69
N LYS A 141 -33.17 -11.83 -50.84
CA LYS A 141 -31.99 -10.96 -50.93
C LYS A 141 -31.81 -10.17 -49.65
N THR A 142 -30.61 -10.18 -49.08
CA THR A 142 -30.26 -9.42 -47.88
C THR A 142 -29.81 -8.02 -48.24
N PHE A 143 -30.40 -7.02 -47.60
CA PHE A 143 -30.01 -5.63 -47.70
C PHE A 143 -29.57 -5.15 -46.32
N THR A 144 -28.34 -4.63 -46.24
CA THR A 144 -27.74 -4.14 -44.99
C THR A 144 -27.55 -2.63 -45.08
N THR A 145 -27.90 -1.93 -44.02
CA THR A 145 -27.75 -0.48 -43.90
C THR A 145 -27.22 -0.10 -42.52
N ASP A 146 -26.57 1.06 -42.47
CA ASP A 146 -26.25 1.76 -41.23
C ASP A 146 -27.57 2.22 -40.58
N ASP A 147 -27.85 1.68 -39.40
CA ASP A 147 -29.10 1.86 -38.65
C ASP A 147 -30.35 1.62 -39.52
N GLU A 148 -31.52 2.09 -39.09
CA GLU A 148 -32.80 1.91 -39.81
C GLU A 148 -32.99 3.01 -40.87
N ASN A 149 -32.08 3.05 -41.86
CA ASN A 149 -32.08 4.07 -42.89
C ASN A 149 -32.83 3.63 -44.16
N TYR A 150 -34.11 3.96 -44.24
CA TYR A 150 -34.97 3.60 -45.38
C TYR A 150 -34.54 4.19 -46.73
N GLY A 151 -33.82 5.32 -46.73
CA GLY A 151 -33.27 5.90 -47.96
C GLY A 151 -32.11 5.06 -48.50
N ALA A 152 -31.18 4.67 -47.62
CA ALA A 152 -30.08 3.77 -47.96
C ALA A 152 -30.60 2.39 -48.36
N LEU A 153 -31.64 1.88 -47.69
CA LEU A 153 -32.30 0.63 -48.06
C LEU A 153 -32.88 0.68 -49.46
N ALA A 154 -33.61 1.75 -49.81
CA ALA A 154 -34.16 1.90 -51.15
C ALA A 154 -33.06 1.94 -52.22
N GLN A 155 -31.94 2.59 -51.93
CA GLN A 155 -30.79 2.60 -52.82
C GLN A 155 -30.15 1.22 -52.96
N ALA A 156 -29.91 0.51 -51.84
CA ALA A 156 -29.34 -0.84 -51.85
C ALA A 156 -30.22 -1.83 -52.63
N ILE A 157 -31.55 -1.68 -52.52
CA ILE A 157 -32.52 -2.45 -53.30
C ILE A 157 -32.37 -2.18 -54.81
N ASN A 158 -32.29 -0.90 -55.21
CA ASN A 158 -32.13 -0.53 -56.62
C ASN A 158 -30.79 -0.98 -57.20
N ASP A 159 -29.73 -0.92 -56.40
CA ASP A 159 -28.37 -1.33 -56.81
C ASP A 159 -28.28 -2.85 -57.02
N GLU A 160 -29.07 -3.66 -56.30
CA GLU A 160 -29.16 -5.12 -56.50
C GLU A 160 -29.90 -5.47 -57.81
N GLY A 161 -30.94 -4.72 -58.17
CA GLY A 161 -31.54 -4.71 -59.50
C GLY A 161 -32.60 -5.77 -59.80
N THR A 162 -32.95 -6.67 -58.86
CA THR A 162 -34.08 -7.63 -59.05
C THR A 162 -35.44 -7.00 -58.77
N MET A 163 -35.49 -5.93 -57.99
CA MET A 163 -36.69 -5.15 -57.65
C MET A 163 -36.33 -3.65 -57.67
N THR A 164 -37.33 -2.78 -57.62
CA THR A 164 -37.10 -1.33 -57.48
C THR A 164 -37.70 -0.80 -56.18
N ALA A 165 -37.05 0.21 -55.63
CA ALA A 165 -37.50 0.88 -54.43
C ALA A 165 -37.40 2.40 -54.55
N THR A 166 -38.35 3.13 -53.97
CA THR A 166 -38.28 4.59 -53.83
C THR A 166 -38.64 4.97 -52.40
N TYR A 167 -37.82 5.80 -51.76
CA TYR A 167 -38.09 6.33 -50.43
C TYR A 167 -38.48 7.81 -50.49
N ASP A 168 -39.66 8.15 -49.96
CA ASP A 168 -40.08 9.53 -49.74
C ASP A 168 -39.90 9.88 -48.26
N ALA A 169 -38.85 10.64 -47.96
CA ALA A 169 -38.52 11.05 -46.59
C ALA A 169 -39.53 12.04 -45.99
N ALA A 170 -40.27 12.79 -46.81
CA ALA A 170 -41.27 13.73 -46.31
C ALA A 170 -42.57 12.98 -45.94
N ALA A 171 -42.97 12.02 -46.79
CA ALA A 171 -44.13 11.17 -46.55
C ALA A 171 -43.85 10.01 -45.57
N HIS A 172 -42.58 9.71 -45.28
CA HIS A 172 -42.14 8.52 -44.54
C HIS A 172 -42.71 7.25 -45.16
N THR A 173 -42.51 7.10 -46.48
CA THR A 173 -43.00 5.93 -47.22
C THR A 173 -41.91 5.30 -48.06
N LEU A 174 -41.80 3.98 -47.98
CA LEU A 174 -40.98 3.14 -48.86
C LEU A 174 -41.91 2.45 -49.86
N THR A 175 -41.72 2.74 -51.15
CA THR A 175 -42.43 2.05 -52.24
C THR A 175 -41.55 0.95 -52.79
N LEU A 176 -42.05 -0.28 -52.87
CA LEU A 176 -41.38 -1.44 -53.47
C LEU A 176 -42.14 -1.91 -54.72
N ASN A 177 -41.40 -2.36 -55.73
CA ASN A 177 -41.96 -2.99 -56.92
C ASN A 177 -41.08 -4.18 -57.32
N ASP A 178 -41.70 -5.37 -57.36
CA ASP A 178 -41.05 -6.65 -57.64
C ASP A 178 -40.65 -6.84 -59.11
N ASN A 179 -41.00 -5.91 -59.99
CA ASN A 179 -40.86 -5.98 -61.45
C ASN A 179 -41.48 -7.25 -62.08
N ALA A 180 -42.32 -7.98 -61.34
CA ALA A 180 -42.94 -9.24 -61.76
C ALA A 180 -44.46 -9.09 -62.04
N GLY A 181 -44.98 -7.87 -61.96
CA GLY A 181 -46.35 -7.52 -62.36
C GLY A 181 -47.29 -7.17 -61.21
N SER A 182 -46.79 -7.13 -59.97
CA SER A 182 -47.58 -6.85 -58.77
C SER A 182 -47.87 -5.34 -58.56
N GLY A 183 -47.14 -4.47 -59.26
CA GLY A 183 -47.29 -3.01 -59.17
C GLY A 183 -46.55 -2.43 -57.96
N ASP A 184 -46.70 -1.12 -57.75
CA ASP A 184 -46.08 -0.39 -56.65
C ASP A 184 -46.83 -0.67 -55.33
N VAL A 185 -46.11 -1.16 -54.32
CA VAL A 185 -46.62 -1.38 -52.97
C VAL A 185 -45.96 -0.39 -52.01
N VAL A 186 -46.76 0.33 -51.23
CA VAL A 186 -46.30 1.46 -50.41
C VAL A 186 -46.39 1.12 -48.92
N PHE A 187 -45.27 1.21 -48.22
CA PHE A 187 -45.15 0.95 -46.78
C PHE A 187 -44.87 2.25 -46.03
N LEU A 188 -45.58 2.49 -44.91
CA LEU A 188 -45.27 3.59 -44.00
C LEU A 188 -44.05 3.22 -43.15
N THR A 189 -43.07 4.11 -43.01
CA THR A 189 -41.80 3.85 -42.30
C THR A 189 -41.61 4.68 -41.03
N ALA A 190 -42.50 5.66 -40.79
CA ALA A 190 -42.40 6.54 -39.61
C ALA A 190 -42.39 5.72 -38.31
N GLU A 191 -41.32 5.89 -37.52
CA GLU A 191 -41.11 5.20 -36.23
C GLU A 191 -41.14 3.67 -36.30
N LYS A 192 -40.99 3.09 -37.50
CA LYS A 192 -40.95 1.64 -37.67
C LYS A 192 -39.52 1.15 -37.75
N SER A 193 -39.33 -0.02 -37.18
CA SER A 193 -38.14 -0.83 -37.35
C SER A 193 -38.17 -1.67 -38.62
N TYR A 194 -37.02 -2.16 -39.06
CA TYR A 194 -36.97 -3.14 -40.16
C TYR A 194 -37.74 -4.42 -39.84
N ARG A 195 -37.85 -4.79 -38.56
CA ARG A 195 -38.69 -5.91 -38.13
C ARG A 195 -40.18 -5.62 -38.34
N GLN A 196 -40.62 -4.43 -38.00
CA GLN A 196 -42.01 -3.99 -38.22
C GLN A 196 -42.31 -3.87 -39.71
N LEU A 197 -41.38 -3.29 -40.49
CA LEU A 197 -41.49 -3.25 -41.95
C LEU A 197 -41.56 -4.65 -42.55
N ALA A 198 -40.68 -5.58 -42.15
CA ALA A 198 -40.67 -6.95 -42.66
C ALA A 198 -42.00 -7.68 -42.38
N SER A 199 -42.60 -7.44 -41.21
CA SER A 199 -43.93 -7.98 -40.90
C SER A 199 -44.98 -7.45 -41.86
N GLU A 200 -45.00 -6.14 -42.15
CA GLU A 200 -45.94 -5.54 -43.09
C GLU A 200 -45.71 -5.99 -44.52
N ILE A 201 -44.45 -6.18 -44.93
CA ILE A 201 -44.13 -6.74 -46.25
C ILE A 201 -44.69 -8.16 -46.40
N ASN A 202 -44.68 -8.97 -45.33
CA ASN A 202 -45.24 -10.33 -45.34
C ASN A 202 -46.78 -10.37 -45.33
N GLU A 203 -47.45 -9.28 -44.97
CA GLU A 203 -48.91 -9.18 -45.08
C GLU A 203 -49.35 -9.03 -46.55
N GLU A 204 -48.42 -8.67 -47.44
CA GLU A 204 -48.64 -8.57 -48.88
C GLU A 204 -48.27 -9.89 -49.58
N ASP A 205 -49.17 -10.43 -50.41
CA ASP A 205 -48.97 -11.72 -51.10
C ASP A 205 -47.80 -11.70 -52.13
N SER A 206 -47.25 -10.52 -52.43
CA SER A 206 -46.27 -10.30 -53.52
C SER A 206 -44.80 -10.33 -53.06
N PHE A 207 -44.56 -10.31 -51.75
CA PHE A 207 -43.21 -10.27 -51.19
C PHE A 207 -43.05 -11.24 -50.02
N THR A 208 -41.82 -11.68 -49.79
CA THR A 208 -41.43 -12.37 -48.54
C THR A 208 -40.32 -11.58 -47.88
N SER A 209 -40.42 -11.34 -46.58
CA SER A 209 -39.43 -10.60 -45.83
C SER A 209 -39.17 -11.20 -44.45
N PHE A 210 -37.92 -11.15 -44.01
CA PHE A 210 -37.56 -11.40 -42.62
C PHE A 210 -36.30 -10.61 -42.31
N VAL A 211 -36.06 -10.33 -41.04
CA VAL A 211 -34.80 -9.73 -40.60
C VAL A 211 -33.83 -10.88 -40.34
N THR A 212 -32.62 -10.83 -40.90
CA THR A 212 -31.57 -11.87 -40.73
C THR A 212 -30.94 -11.90 -39.35
N LYS A 213 -31.44 -11.14 -38.38
CA LYS A 213 -30.81 -10.98 -37.07
C LYS A 213 -31.51 -11.83 -36.00
N PRO A 214 -30.98 -13.03 -35.69
CA PRO A 214 -31.24 -13.75 -34.45
C PRO A 214 -30.13 -13.51 -33.41
N ILE A 215 -30.57 -13.26 -32.17
CA ILE A 215 -30.01 -13.43 -30.79
C ILE A 215 -28.55 -13.01 -30.47
N SER A 216 -27.65 -12.78 -31.43
CA SER A 216 -26.38 -12.10 -31.11
C SER A 216 -26.65 -10.61 -30.99
N ASP A 217 -26.33 -10.04 -29.83
CA ASP A 217 -26.30 -8.59 -29.66
C ASP A 217 -25.31 -7.97 -30.65
N ASP A 218 -25.41 -6.66 -30.83
CA ASP A 218 -24.33 -5.87 -31.40
C ASP A 218 -23.13 -5.97 -30.45
N ILE A 219 -22.04 -6.58 -30.93
CA ILE A 219 -20.92 -7.00 -30.08
C ILE A 219 -19.59 -6.55 -30.66
N LEU A 220 -18.75 -6.04 -29.77
CA LEU A 220 -17.32 -5.93 -29.97
C LEU A 220 -16.65 -7.05 -29.15
N THR A 221 -15.90 -7.92 -29.79
CA THR A 221 -15.18 -9.03 -29.13
C THR A 221 -13.70 -8.75 -29.10
N LEU A 222 -13.10 -8.75 -27.92
CA LEU A 222 -11.66 -8.57 -27.72
C LEU A 222 -11.07 -9.88 -27.17
N SER A 223 -9.95 -10.34 -27.72
CA SER A 223 -9.24 -11.52 -27.21
C SER A 223 -7.75 -11.24 -27.03
N GLN A 224 -7.14 -11.92 -26.06
CA GLN A 224 -5.70 -11.92 -25.82
C GLN A 224 -5.20 -13.36 -25.70
N PRO A 225 -4.09 -13.75 -26.36
CA PRO A 225 -3.54 -15.09 -26.28
C PRO A 225 -3.18 -15.53 -24.85
N GLY A 226 -2.61 -14.62 -24.04
CA GLY A 226 -2.22 -14.89 -22.65
C GLY A 226 -3.35 -14.77 -21.63
N LYS A 227 -4.56 -14.43 -22.07
CA LYS A 227 -5.78 -14.42 -21.23
C LYS A 227 -6.98 -15.00 -21.98
N PRO A 228 -6.92 -16.28 -22.39
CA PRO A 228 -7.95 -16.89 -23.22
C PRO A 228 -9.23 -17.09 -22.41
N VAL A 229 -10.36 -16.71 -22.99
CA VAL A 229 -11.70 -16.87 -22.41
C VAL A 229 -12.71 -17.11 -23.51
N TYR A 230 -13.64 -18.04 -23.31
CA TYR A 230 -14.76 -18.27 -24.22
C TYR A 230 -16.03 -17.70 -23.62
N GLN A 231 -16.78 -16.93 -24.40
CA GLN A 231 -18.05 -16.36 -23.97
C GLN A 231 -19.20 -16.72 -24.91
N SER A 232 -20.43 -16.71 -24.39
CA SER A 232 -21.63 -16.96 -25.20
C SER A 232 -21.92 -15.79 -26.13
N ASP A 233 -22.29 -16.08 -27.38
CA ASP A 233 -22.72 -15.11 -28.40
C ASP A 233 -24.06 -14.48 -28.00
N VAL A 234 -24.84 -15.17 -27.17
CA VAL A 234 -26.11 -14.70 -26.61
C VAL A 234 -26.00 -14.33 -25.13
N MET A 235 -26.89 -13.45 -24.67
CA MET A 235 -27.12 -13.25 -23.23
C MET A 235 -27.91 -14.42 -22.66
N VAL A 236 -27.60 -14.78 -21.43
CA VAL A 236 -28.19 -15.88 -20.67
C VAL A 236 -28.44 -15.44 -19.23
N TYR A 237 -29.37 -16.10 -18.54
CA TYR A 237 -29.65 -15.84 -17.12
C TYR A 237 -29.46 -17.08 -16.28
N GLY A 238 -28.93 -16.94 -15.06
CA GLY A 238 -28.56 -18.09 -14.20
C GLY A 238 -29.67 -19.12 -14.00
N LYS A 239 -30.93 -18.69 -13.91
CA LYS A 239 -32.09 -19.58 -13.71
C LYS A 239 -32.75 -20.07 -14.99
N GLU A 240 -32.27 -19.62 -16.14
CA GLU A 240 -32.74 -20.07 -17.45
C GLU A 240 -32.21 -21.48 -17.74
N ILE A 241 -33.02 -22.29 -18.42
CA ILE A 241 -32.64 -23.63 -18.86
C ILE A 241 -31.66 -23.48 -20.03
N VAL A 242 -30.57 -24.26 -20.02
CA VAL A 242 -29.53 -24.16 -21.05
C VAL A 242 -30.03 -24.66 -22.41
N ASP A 243 -30.66 -25.84 -22.45
CA ASP A 243 -31.38 -26.37 -23.61
C ASP A 243 -32.44 -27.35 -23.10
N ALA A 244 -33.72 -27.11 -23.42
CA ALA A 244 -34.84 -27.94 -22.99
C ALA A 244 -34.82 -29.36 -23.59
N ASP A 245 -34.19 -29.55 -24.76
CA ASP A 245 -34.02 -30.84 -25.41
C ASP A 245 -32.67 -31.51 -25.03
N GLY A 246 -31.82 -30.76 -24.30
CA GLY A 246 -30.55 -31.23 -23.73
C GLY A 246 -29.37 -31.20 -24.70
N GLY A 247 -28.24 -31.77 -24.29
CA GLY A 247 -27.02 -31.82 -25.09
C GLY A 247 -25.75 -31.92 -24.26
N THR A 248 -24.64 -31.44 -24.81
CA THR A 248 -23.33 -31.46 -24.13
C THR A 248 -22.53 -30.20 -24.46
N ILE A 249 -21.84 -29.66 -23.47
CA ILE A 249 -20.78 -28.65 -23.65
C ILE A 249 -19.46 -29.35 -23.34
N THR A 250 -18.51 -29.27 -24.27
CA THR A 250 -17.20 -29.89 -24.12
C THR A 250 -16.13 -28.81 -24.02
N VAL A 251 -15.36 -28.85 -22.94
CA VAL A 251 -14.20 -27.98 -22.73
C VAL A 251 -12.95 -28.83 -22.87
N THR A 252 -12.10 -28.51 -23.84
CA THR A 252 -10.82 -29.18 -24.04
C THR A 252 -9.72 -28.37 -23.35
N VAL A 253 -8.99 -29.01 -22.44
CA VAL A 253 -7.81 -28.45 -21.75
C VAL A 253 -6.63 -29.35 -22.05
N ASP A 254 -5.53 -28.81 -22.58
CA ASP A 254 -4.33 -29.58 -22.95
C ASP A 254 -4.61 -30.82 -23.85
N GLY A 255 -5.63 -30.72 -24.71
CA GLY A 255 -6.05 -31.79 -25.60
C GLY A 255 -6.89 -32.90 -24.93
N VAL A 256 -7.33 -32.70 -23.68
CA VAL A 256 -8.23 -33.59 -22.96
C VAL A 256 -9.62 -32.99 -22.91
N ASP A 257 -10.60 -33.72 -23.43
CA ASP A 257 -12.00 -33.30 -23.44
C ASP A 257 -12.67 -33.53 -22.07
N LYS A 258 -13.30 -32.47 -21.55
CA LYS A 258 -14.16 -32.48 -20.36
C LYS A 258 -15.59 -32.22 -20.80
N GLU A 259 -16.45 -33.24 -20.70
CA GLU A 259 -17.83 -33.18 -21.17
C GLU A 259 -18.81 -32.86 -20.05
N PHE A 260 -19.63 -31.82 -20.23
CA PHE A 260 -20.66 -31.38 -19.31
C PHE A 260 -22.05 -31.63 -19.92
N THR A 261 -22.80 -32.55 -19.32
CA THR A 261 -24.12 -32.94 -19.84
C THR A 261 -25.17 -31.90 -19.47
N VAL A 262 -25.93 -31.45 -20.48
CA VAL A 262 -27.09 -30.57 -20.33
C VAL A 262 -28.36 -31.43 -20.44
N SER A 263 -29.22 -31.35 -19.43
CA SER A 263 -30.53 -31.98 -19.41
C SER A 263 -31.65 -30.94 -19.54
N ALA A 264 -32.88 -31.40 -19.77
CA ALA A 264 -34.07 -30.54 -19.85
C ALA A 264 -34.34 -29.68 -18.60
N GLU A 265 -33.69 -29.98 -17.47
CA GLU A 265 -33.82 -29.23 -16.21
C GLU A 265 -32.54 -28.46 -15.84
N THR A 266 -31.45 -28.61 -16.60
CA THR A 266 -30.16 -27.98 -16.28
C THR A 266 -30.23 -26.48 -16.52
N THR A 267 -30.09 -25.69 -15.45
CA THR A 267 -29.99 -24.22 -15.55
C THR A 267 -28.54 -23.77 -15.75
N TYR A 268 -28.32 -22.53 -16.21
CA TYR A 268 -26.95 -21.97 -16.31
C TYR A 268 -26.22 -21.94 -14.96
N ASP A 269 -26.93 -21.67 -13.86
CA ASP A 269 -26.38 -21.73 -12.50
C ASP A 269 -25.94 -23.15 -12.12
N ASP A 270 -26.61 -24.18 -12.63
CA ASP A 270 -26.24 -25.58 -12.37
C ASP A 270 -25.08 -26.02 -13.25
N LEU A 271 -25.09 -25.65 -14.53
CA LEU A 271 -23.97 -25.88 -15.45
C LEU A 271 -22.68 -25.22 -14.95
N ILE A 272 -22.74 -23.96 -14.51
CA ILE A 272 -21.59 -23.24 -13.96
C ILE A 272 -21.03 -23.95 -12.72
N LYS A 273 -21.90 -24.41 -11.81
CA LYS A 273 -21.45 -25.17 -10.64
C LYS A 273 -20.77 -26.47 -11.05
N GLU A 274 -21.32 -27.18 -12.02
CA GLU A 274 -20.75 -28.45 -12.49
C GLU A 274 -19.38 -28.24 -13.15
N ILE A 275 -19.24 -27.22 -14.01
CA ILE A 275 -17.94 -26.87 -14.62
C ILE A 275 -16.90 -26.54 -13.54
N ASN A 276 -17.30 -25.76 -12.53
CA ASN A 276 -16.42 -25.37 -11.43
C ASN A 276 -16.14 -26.48 -10.40
N LEU A 277 -16.68 -27.70 -10.57
CA LEU A 277 -16.21 -28.86 -9.81
C LEU A 277 -14.84 -29.33 -10.30
N ASP A 278 -14.47 -28.98 -11.53
CA ASP A 278 -13.16 -29.22 -12.09
C ASP A 278 -12.19 -28.10 -11.67
N GLU A 279 -11.04 -28.45 -11.09
CA GLU A 279 -10.09 -27.48 -10.52
C GLU A 279 -9.35 -26.65 -11.57
N ASP A 280 -9.33 -27.12 -12.82
CA ASP A 280 -8.66 -26.44 -13.93
C ASP A 280 -9.56 -25.42 -14.61
N LEU A 281 -10.86 -25.38 -14.31
CA LEU A 281 -11.83 -24.54 -15.02
C LEU A 281 -12.43 -23.45 -14.12
N ASP A 282 -12.72 -22.31 -14.72
CA ASP A 282 -13.48 -21.21 -14.12
C ASP A 282 -14.62 -20.81 -15.07
N ALA A 283 -15.84 -21.13 -14.66
CA ALA A 283 -17.07 -20.73 -15.32
C ALA A 283 -17.84 -19.71 -14.49
N ARG A 284 -18.40 -18.70 -15.15
CA ARG A 284 -19.19 -17.64 -14.50
C ARG A 284 -20.16 -16.96 -15.47
N LEU A 285 -21.13 -16.25 -14.91
CA LEU A 285 -21.86 -15.23 -15.68
C LEU A 285 -21.14 -13.89 -15.61
N THR A 286 -20.91 -13.27 -16.76
CA THR A 286 -20.36 -11.92 -16.84
C THR A 286 -21.39 -10.88 -16.38
N SER A 287 -20.95 -9.65 -16.12
CA SER A 287 -21.85 -8.52 -15.85
C SER A 287 -22.76 -8.17 -17.03
N GLU A 288 -22.37 -8.57 -18.24
CA GLU A 288 -23.17 -8.43 -19.47
C GLU A 288 -24.13 -9.61 -19.67
N GLY A 289 -24.22 -10.54 -18.70
CA GLY A 289 -25.12 -11.67 -18.75
C GLY A 289 -24.69 -12.74 -19.74
N ARG A 290 -23.39 -13.01 -19.89
CA ARG A 290 -22.88 -14.06 -20.79
C ARG A 290 -22.26 -15.19 -19.99
N LEU A 291 -22.44 -16.43 -20.43
CA LEU A 291 -21.66 -17.55 -19.91
C LEU A 291 -20.22 -17.34 -20.35
N SER A 292 -19.30 -17.32 -19.39
CA SER A 292 -17.87 -17.19 -19.58
C SER A 292 -17.20 -18.43 -19.03
N ILE A 293 -16.32 -19.05 -19.80
CA ILE A 293 -15.51 -20.20 -19.40
C ILE A 293 -14.06 -19.88 -19.73
N SER A 294 -13.18 -20.05 -18.76
CA SER A 294 -11.72 -19.97 -18.91
C SER A 294 -11.06 -21.10 -18.14
N HIS A 295 -9.76 -21.29 -18.34
CA HIS A 295 -8.96 -22.03 -17.37
C HIS A 295 -8.90 -21.26 -16.03
N ALA A 296 -8.68 -21.96 -14.93
CA ALA A 296 -8.65 -21.39 -13.58
C ALA A 296 -7.48 -20.42 -13.36
N ASP A 297 -6.32 -20.68 -13.98
CA ASP A 297 -5.17 -19.76 -13.99
C ASP A 297 -5.36 -18.55 -14.92
N ARG A 298 -6.35 -18.61 -15.82
CA ARG A 298 -6.63 -17.63 -16.88
C ARG A 298 -5.50 -17.40 -17.88
N GLU A 299 -4.52 -18.27 -17.96
CA GLU A 299 -3.39 -18.20 -18.88
C GLU A 299 -3.39 -19.38 -19.85
N THR A 300 -3.82 -20.55 -19.39
CA THR A 300 -3.86 -21.78 -20.19
C THR A 300 -4.98 -21.73 -21.22
N GLU A 301 -4.65 -22.05 -22.47
CA GLU A 301 -5.59 -22.08 -23.59
C GLU A 301 -6.60 -23.23 -23.43
N ILE A 302 -7.86 -22.93 -23.75
CA ILE A 302 -8.96 -23.90 -23.80
C ILE A 302 -9.67 -23.81 -25.14
N THR A 303 -10.41 -24.86 -25.49
CA THR A 303 -11.42 -24.76 -26.55
C THR A 303 -12.77 -25.19 -26.01
N VAL A 304 -13.82 -24.47 -26.37
CA VAL A 304 -15.19 -24.83 -25.98
C VAL A 304 -16.00 -25.17 -27.22
N THR A 305 -16.62 -26.33 -27.22
CA THR A 305 -17.55 -26.75 -28.27
C THR A 305 -18.88 -27.12 -27.66
N GLU A 306 -19.97 -26.88 -28.39
CA GLU A 306 -21.31 -27.22 -27.98
C GLU A 306 -21.94 -28.23 -28.93
N SER A 307 -22.71 -29.15 -28.37
CA SER A 307 -23.56 -30.12 -29.07
C SER A 307 -24.94 -30.12 -28.39
N LEU A 308 -25.54 -28.95 -28.35
CA LEU A 308 -26.92 -28.71 -27.93
C LEU A 308 -27.90 -29.11 -29.05
N THR A 309 -29.13 -29.46 -28.70
CA THR A 309 -30.04 -30.19 -29.60
C THR A 309 -31.12 -29.29 -30.22
N SER A 310 -31.50 -28.20 -29.55
CA SER A 310 -32.55 -27.30 -30.02
C SER A 310 -32.15 -25.83 -30.03
N GLU A 311 -31.19 -25.45 -29.17
CA GLU A 311 -30.64 -24.10 -29.08
C GLU A 311 -29.13 -24.09 -29.36
N THR A 312 -28.57 -22.92 -29.66
CA THR A 312 -27.12 -22.73 -29.81
C THR A 312 -26.73 -21.50 -29.00
N LEU A 313 -25.75 -21.64 -28.11
CA LEU A 313 -25.22 -20.53 -27.32
C LEU A 313 -24.25 -19.69 -28.14
N GLY A 314 -23.58 -20.33 -29.10
CA GLY A 314 -22.43 -19.76 -29.80
C GLY A 314 -21.30 -19.47 -28.82
N MET A 315 -20.38 -20.43 -28.63
CA MET A 315 -19.21 -20.21 -27.76
C MET A 315 -18.03 -19.78 -28.63
N SER A 316 -17.49 -18.59 -28.40
CA SER A 316 -16.35 -18.09 -29.16
C SER A 316 -15.33 -17.38 -28.27
N LEU A 317 -14.06 -17.41 -28.72
CA LEU A 317 -12.92 -16.84 -28.01
C LEU A 317 -13.04 -15.31 -27.94
N GLY A 318 -12.94 -14.79 -26.72
CA GLY A 318 -12.84 -13.37 -26.41
C GLY A 318 -13.90 -12.88 -25.43
N GLU A 319 -13.58 -11.75 -24.82
CA GLU A 319 -14.47 -10.92 -24.01
C GLU A 319 -15.43 -10.16 -24.93
N LYS A 320 -16.73 -10.28 -24.68
CA LYS A 320 -17.78 -9.70 -25.52
C LYS A 320 -18.42 -8.51 -24.84
N PHE A 321 -18.40 -7.37 -25.54
CA PHE A 321 -18.99 -6.12 -25.07
C PHE A 321 -20.19 -5.77 -25.93
N SER A 322 -21.38 -5.71 -25.30
CA SER A 322 -22.58 -5.26 -26.01
C SER A 322 -22.46 -3.78 -26.33
N THR A 323 -22.61 -3.43 -27.60
CA THR A 323 -22.63 -2.08 -28.16
C THR A 323 -24.05 -1.58 -28.44
N ALA A 324 -25.05 -2.45 -28.27
CA ALA A 324 -26.45 -2.15 -28.56
C ALA A 324 -26.94 -0.97 -27.72
N ASN A 325 -27.39 0.09 -28.40
CA ASN A 325 -28.01 1.27 -27.80
C ASN A 325 -27.17 2.00 -26.73
N ILE A 326 -25.84 1.82 -26.73
CA ILE A 326 -24.91 2.54 -25.85
C ILE A 326 -24.07 3.56 -26.63
N THR A 327 -23.54 4.54 -25.90
CA THR A 327 -22.63 5.56 -26.47
C THR A 327 -21.19 5.07 -26.55
N TYR A 328 -20.37 5.75 -27.36
CA TYR A 328 -18.92 5.50 -27.38
C TYR A 328 -18.29 5.64 -25.98
N GLU A 329 -18.67 6.65 -25.21
CA GLU A 329 -18.17 6.83 -23.84
C GLU A 329 -18.57 5.65 -22.92
N GLN A 330 -19.80 5.14 -23.06
CA GLN A 330 -20.26 3.99 -22.28
C GLN A 330 -19.50 2.72 -22.67
N LEU A 331 -19.25 2.49 -23.96
CA LEU A 331 -18.46 1.35 -24.41
C LEU A 331 -17.03 1.42 -23.87
N ALA A 332 -16.37 2.58 -23.95
CA ALA A 332 -15.03 2.78 -23.41
C ALA A 332 -14.94 2.42 -21.91
N LYS A 333 -15.96 2.82 -21.14
CA LYS A 333 -16.08 2.48 -19.71
C LYS A 333 -16.28 0.98 -19.50
N LYS A 334 -17.17 0.34 -20.27
CA LYS A 334 -17.40 -1.11 -20.18
C LYS A 334 -16.12 -1.90 -20.45
N ILE A 335 -15.39 -1.56 -21.51
CA ILE A 335 -14.11 -2.22 -21.85
C ILE A 335 -13.08 -2.00 -20.74
N SER A 336 -12.97 -0.77 -20.23
CA SER A 336 -12.01 -0.44 -19.15
C SER A 336 -12.33 -1.07 -17.79
N ASN A 337 -13.55 -1.57 -17.59
CA ASN A 337 -13.89 -2.33 -16.38
C ASN A 337 -13.30 -3.75 -16.42
N ASN A 338 -12.87 -4.23 -17.58
CA ASN A 338 -12.10 -5.46 -17.71
C ASN A 338 -10.61 -5.17 -17.43
N SER A 339 -9.98 -5.96 -16.56
CA SER A 339 -8.58 -5.76 -16.15
C SER A 339 -7.54 -5.97 -17.25
N SER A 340 -7.93 -6.57 -18.38
CA SER A 340 -7.04 -6.88 -19.51
C SER A 340 -6.88 -5.71 -20.48
N TYR A 341 -7.84 -4.78 -20.48
CA TYR A 341 -7.96 -3.72 -21.48
C TYR A 341 -8.10 -2.34 -20.83
N ASN A 342 -7.61 -1.31 -21.52
CA ASN A 342 -7.89 0.08 -21.21
C ASN A 342 -8.48 0.75 -22.46
N ALA A 343 -9.63 1.38 -22.31
CA ALA A 343 -10.29 2.07 -23.42
C ALA A 343 -10.72 3.49 -23.04
N ASN A 344 -10.47 4.43 -23.94
CA ASN A 344 -10.79 5.83 -23.71
C ASN A 344 -11.15 6.57 -25.00
N ILE A 345 -11.82 7.71 -24.84
CA ILE A 345 -12.16 8.60 -25.96
C ILE A 345 -11.11 9.69 -26.05
N GLU A 346 -10.40 9.74 -27.18
CA GLU A 346 -9.40 10.76 -27.46
C GLU A 346 -9.95 11.78 -28.44
N LYS A 347 -9.88 13.07 -28.08
CA LYS A 347 -10.25 14.16 -28.97
C LYS A 347 -9.06 14.49 -29.88
N VAL A 348 -9.21 14.20 -31.17
CA VAL A 348 -8.14 14.34 -32.18
C VAL A 348 -8.32 15.56 -33.10
N GLY A 349 -9.42 16.31 -32.94
CA GLY A 349 -9.68 17.52 -33.69
C GLY A 349 -10.92 18.28 -33.21
N VAL A 350 -11.35 19.28 -34.00
CA VAL A 350 -12.69 19.89 -33.83
C VAL A 350 -13.71 18.86 -34.29
N ASP A 351 -14.68 18.53 -33.42
CA ASP A 351 -15.77 17.59 -33.74
C ASP A 351 -15.24 16.24 -34.28
N SER A 352 -14.11 15.79 -33.77
CA SER A 352 -13.42 14.57 -34.21
C SER A 352 -12.76 13.90 -33.01
N ASN A 353 -13.25 12.70 -32.70
CA ASN A 353 -12.79 11.86 -31.60
C ASN A 353 -12.51 10.44 -32.10
N ARG A 354 -11.72 9.67 -31.35
CA ARG A 354 -11.47 8.24 -31.58
C ARG A 354 -11.64 7.47 -30.29
N LEU A 355 -12.17 6.25 -30.38
CA LEU A 355 -12.18 5.28 -29.30
C LEU A 355 -10.87 4.50 -29.39
N VAL A 356 -10.00 4.70 -28.42
CA VAL A 356 -8.70 4.03 -28.34
C VAL A 356 -8.83 2.87 -27.36
N ILE A 357 -8.35 1.69 -27.76
CA ILE A 357 -8.31 0.47 -26.95
C ILE A 357 -6.85 0.02 -26.86
N LYS A 358 -6.38 -0.24 -25.64
CA LYS A 358 -5.00 -0.63 -25.35
C LYS A 358 -4.95 -1.87 -24.49
N SER A 359 -3.90 -2.67 -24.64
CA SER A 359 -3.59 -3.71 -23.67
C SER A 359 -3.11 -3.07 -22.36
N VAL A 360 -3.48 -3.66 -21.22
CA VAL A 360 -2.98 -3.17 -19.92
C VAL A 360 -1.50 -3.51 -19.73
N GLU A 361 -1.06 -4.66 -20.23
CA GLU A 361 0.31 -5.17 -20.16
C GLU A 361 0.96 -5.14 -21.56
N SER A 362 2.28 -5.00 -21.62
CA SER A 362 3.05 -5.06 -22.86
C SER A 362 3.37 -6.51 -23.22
N GLY A 363 3.71 -6.79 -24.48
CA GLY A 363 4.12 -8.12 -24.91
C GLY A 363 3.09 -8.84 -25.79
N LEU A 364 3.56 -9.83 -26.55
CA LEU A 364 2.78 -10.58 -27.52
C LEU A 364 1.63 -11.38 -26.91
N GLU A 365 1.78 -11.83 -25.66
CA GLU A 365 0.71 -12.51 -24.90
C GLU A 365 -0.49 -11.60 -24.65
N HIS A 366 -0.30 -10.28 -24.67
CA HIS A 366 -1.35 -9.29 -24.46
C HIS A 366 -1.77 -8.58 -25.75
N ALA A 367 -1.32 -9.08 -26.91
CA ALA A 367 -1.80 -8.63 -28.21
C ALA A 367 -3.32 -8.79 -28.29
N ILE A 368 -4.00 -7.77 -28.78
CA ILE A 368 -5.46 -7.71 -28.84
C ILE A 368 -5.90 -8.07 -30.25
N THR A 369 -6.79 -9.05 -30.36
CA THR A 369 -7.57 -9.24 -31.58
C THR A 369 -8.97 -8.69 -31.35
N ILE A 370 -9.43 -7.80 -32.25
CA ILE A 370 -10.75 -7.18 -32.20
C ILE A 370 -11.61 -7.70 -33.35
N THR A 371 -12.80 -8.22 -33.03
CA THR A 371 -13.82 -8.57 -34.02
C THR A 371 -15.13 -7.85 -33.74
N GLN A 372 -15.90 -7.62 -34.80
CA GLN A 372 -17.09 -6.77 -34.80
C GLN A 372 -18.25 -7.56 -35.40
N THR A 373 -19.35 -7.70 -34.65
CA THR A 373 -20.54 -8.44 -35.08
C THR A 373 -21.77 -7.56 -34.89
N GLY A 374 -22.54 -7.36 -35.97
CA GLY A 374 -23.79 -6.59 -35.94
C GLY A 374 -23.64 -5.07 -35.80
N ILE A 375 -22.42 -4.54 -35.77
CA ILE A 375 -22.12 -3.11 -35.73
C ILE A 375 -21.58 -2.60 -37.06
N THR A 376 -21.84 -1.32 -37.34
CA THR A 376 -21.16 -0.62 -38.43
C THR A 376 -19.67 -0.59 -38.14
N ASP A 377 -18.86 -0.89 -39.16
CA ASP A 377 -17.42 -1.04 -39.02
C ASP A 377 -16.78 0.21 -38.40
N LEU A 378 -16.27 0.05 -37.18
CA LEU A 378 -15.56 1.09 -36.45
C LEU A 378 -14.12 1.24 -36.93
N GLY A 379 -13.67 0.46 -37.92
CA GLY A 379 -12.38 0.57 -38.57
C GLY A 379 -11.24 -0.19 -37.87
N TYR A 380 -11.53 -1.04 -36.88
CA TYR A 380 -10.49 -1.77 -36.14
C TYR A 380 -9.77 -2.83 -37.00
N GLY A 381 -10.34 -3.25 -38.11
CA GLY A 381 -9.69 -4.13 -39.09
C GLY A 381 -8.70 -3.43 -40.02
N GLU A 382 -8.66 -2.09 -40.01
CA GLU A 382 -7.77 -1.31 -40.87
C GLU A 382 -6.36 -1.25 -40.28
N ALA A 383 -5.34 -1.59 -41.08
CA ALA A 383 -3.94 -1.57 -40.61
C ALA A 383 -3.50 -0.19 -40.07
N ALA A 384 -4.04 0.90 -40.63
CA ALA A 384 -3.76 2.26 -40.15
C ALA A 384 -4.36 2.58 -38.75
N ASN A 385 -5.31 1.75 -38.30
CA ASN A 385 -5.97 1.87 -37.02
C ASN A 385 -5.37 0.94 -35.95
N HIS A 386 -4.45 0.04 -36.33
CA HIS A 386 -3.54 -0.68 -35.44
C HIS A 386 -2.26 0.12 -35.26
N THR A 387 -2.30 1.12 -34.37
CA THR A 387 -1.27 2.18 -34.29
C THR A 387 0.05 1.75 -33.65
N VAL A 388 0.00 0.79 -32.72
CA VAL A 388 1.17 0.20 -32.08
C VAL A 388 0.90 -1.28 -31.96
N GLU A 389 1.77 -2.09 -32.56
CA GLU A 389 1.73 -3.54 -32.41
C GLU A 389 2.39 -3.95 -31.08
N ALA A 390 1.74 -4.85 -30.36
CA ALA A 390 2.35 -5.51 -29.21
C ALA A 390 3.64 -6.22 -29.62
N GLN A 391 4.66 -6.08 -28.79
CA GLN A 391 5.94 -6.77 -29.00
C GLN A 391 6.57 -7.07 -27.65
N ASN A 392 7.33 -8.17 -27.56
CA ASN A 392 8.11 -8.50 -26.37
C ASN A 392 9.41 -7.68 -26.29
N LEU A 393 9.95 -7.54 -25.08
CA LEU A 393 11.32 -7.11 -24.86
C LEU A 393 12.25 -8.18 -25.41
N LYS A 394 13.20 -7.78 -26.26
CA LYS A 394 14.36 -8.58 -26.64
C LYS A 394 15.59 -7.89 -26.10
N ALA A 395 16.31 -8.55 -25.22
CA ALA A 395 17.54 -8.04 -24.65
C ALA A 395 18.51 -9.18 -24.37
N THR A 396 19.80 -8.86 -24.25
CA THR A 396 20.80 -9.78 -23.75
C THR A 396 21.40 -9.24 -22.47
N VAL A 397 21.38 -10.04 -21.40
CA VAL A 397 22.06 -9.71 -20.13
C VAL A 397 23.21 -10.69 -19.97
N ASP A 398 24.45 -10.21 -19.89
CA ASP A 398 25.67 -11.03 -19.84
C ASP A 398 25.72 -12.11 -20.94
N GLY A 399 25.20 -11.78 -22.13
CA GLY A 399 25.11 -12.69 -23.27
C GLY A 399 23.96 -13.71 -23.24
N ILE A 400 23.11 -13.69 -22.21
CA ILE A 400 21.90 -14.52 -22.11
C ILE A 400 20.73 -13.79 -22.76
N ASN A 401 20.05 -14.44 -23.69
CA ASN A 401 18.91 -13.87 -24.40
C ASN A 401 17.63 -13.90 -23.54
N TYR A 402 16.96 -12.76 -23.47
CA TYR A 402 15.64 -12.58 -22.86
C TYR A 402 14.63 -12.22 -23.95
N ASN A 403 13.49 -12.90 -23.93
CA ASN A 403 12.31 -12.60 -24.75
C ASN A 403 11.09 -12.64 -23.83
N VAL A 404 10.72 -11.49 -23.28
CA VAL A 404 9.71 -11.39 -22.20
C VAL A 404 8.69 -10.29 -22.48
N SER A 405 7.50 -10.40 -21.91
CA SER A 405 6.39 -9.46 -22.12
C SER A 405 6.63 -8.09 -21.47
N SER A 406 7.52 -7.98 -20.48
CA SER A 406 7.79 -6.75 -19.73
C SER A 406 9.13 -6.10 -20.10
N ASN A 407 9.24 -4.78 -19.96
CA ASN A 407 10.51 -4.05 -20.01
C ASN A 407 11.39 -4.24 -18.77
N VAL A 408 10.98 -5.10 -17.84
CA VAL A 408 11.70 -5.41 -16.61
C VAL A 408 12.21 -6.84 -16.67
N ILE A 409 13.53 -6.98 -16.47
CA ILE A 409 14.21 -8.27 -16.28
C ILE A 409 14.68 -8.32 -14.82
N VAL A 410 14.42 -9.44 -14.15
CA VAL A 410 15.00 -9.71 -12.83
C VAL A 410 15.98 -10.87 -12.99
N VAL A 411 17.25 -10.63 -12.68
CA VAL A 411 18.28 -11.67 -12.74
C VAL A 411 18.52 -12.28 -11.36
N ASP A 412 19.17 -13.45 -11.34
CA ASP A 412 19.57 -14.13 -10.11
C ASP A 412 20.43 -13.21 -9.23
N GLY A 413 20.16 -13.22 -7.92
CA GLY A 413 20.74 -12.26 -6.97
C GLY A 413 19.90 -11.01 -6.72
N GLY A 414 18.77 -10.84 -7.43
CA GLY A 414 17.77 -9.81 -7.15
C GLY A 414 18.05 -8.43 -7.76
N LEU A 415 18.95 -8.37 -8.75
CA LEU A 415 19.17 -7.19 -9.57
C LEU A 415 18.02 -7.06 -10.58
N LYS A 416 17.32 -5.93 -10.52
CA LYS A 416 16.23 -5.56 -11.42
C LYS A 416 16.77 -4.62 -12.48
N ILE A 417 16.60 -5.00 -13.73
CA ILE A 417 17.05 -4.28 -14.92
C ILE A 417 15.80 -3.79 -15.65
N THR A 418 15.62 -2.48 -15.75
CA THR A 418 14.51 -1.88 -16.49
C THR A 418 15.04 -1.30 -17.79
N ALA A 419 14.66 -1.88 -18.92
CA ALA A 419 14.98 -1.38 -20.24
C ALA A 419 14.22 -0.07 -20.51
N VAL A 420 14.93 0.94 -21.02
CA VAL A 420 14.42 2.30 -21.24
C VAL A 420 14.45 2.68 -22.72
N GLU A 421 15.49 2.27 -23.43
CA GLU A 421 15.67 2.52 -24.86
C GLU A 421 16.44 1.38 -25.52
N GLU A 422 16.31 1.28 -26.83
CA GLU A 422 17.03 0.30 -27.65
C GLU A 422 18.50 0.75 -27.84
N ASN A 423 19.43 -0.20 -27.80
CA ASN A 423 20.84 0.06 -28.00
C ASN A 423 21.20 0.08 -29.50
N GLU A 424 22.08 1.01 -29.88
CA GLU A 424 22.77 0.92 -31.16
C GLU A 424 23.74 -0.29 -31.18
N PRO A 425 23.96 -0.95 -32.33
CA PRO A 425 24.87 -2.09 -32.42
C PRO A 425 26.27 -1.78 -31.86
N GLY A 426 26.67 -2.50 -30.81
CA GLY A 426 27.96 -2.34 -30.15
C GLY A 426 27.96 -1.41 -28.93
N GLU A 427 26.84 -0.77 -28.61
CA GLU A 427 26.63 -0.04 -27.36
C GLU A 427 25.91 -0.91 -26.33
N PHE A 428 26.18 -0.71 -25.05
CA PHE A 428 25.52 -1.43 -23.95
C PHE A 428 25.39 -0.53 -22.73
N SER A 429 24.44 -0.87 -21.86
CA SER A 429 24.43 -0.37 -20.49
C SER A 429 25.11 -1.40 -19.60
N ALA A 430 25.85 -0.95 -18.59
CA ALA A 430 26.49 -1.84 -17.63
C ALA A 430 26.37 -1.30 -16.22
N ILE A 431 26.30 -2.21 -15.25
CA ILE A 431 26.48 -1.91 -13.83
C ILE A 431 27.69 -2.68 -13.33
N SER A 432 28.62 -2.01 -12.68
CA SER A 432 29.74 -2.63 -11.97
C SER A 432 29.54 -2.48 -10.47
N ILE A 433 29.55 -3.59 -9.74
CA ILE A 433 29.31 -3.66 -8.31
C ILE A 433 30.56 -4.18 -7.62
N GLU A 434 31.08 -3.39 -6.70
CA GLU A 434 32.33 -3.67 -5.98
C GLU A 434 32.14 -3.48 -4.48
N LYS A 435 32.94 -4.19 -3.66
CA LYS A 435 32.99 -3.93 -2.22
C LYS A 435 33.50 -2.52 -1.97
N ASP A 436 32.82 -1.81 -1.07
CA ASP A 436 33.24 -0.49 -0.62
C ASP A 436 33.73 -0.58 0.83
N VAL A 437 35.04 -0.55 1.02
CA VAL A 437 35.66 -0.55 2.35
C VAL A 437 36.01 0.86 2.83
N SER A 438 35.78 1.87 2.00
CA SER A 438 36.14 3.27 2.31
C SER A 438 35.30 3.83 3.46
N THR A 439 34.13 3.25 3.72
CA THR A 439 33.21 3.66 4.78
C THR A 439 33.57 3.07 6.15
N VAL A 440 34.43 2.05 6.22
CA VAL A 440 34.73 1.35 7.49
C VAL A 440 35.42 2.27 8.50
N GLN A 441 36.49 2.98 8.09
CA GLN A 441 37.22 3.87 8.98
C GLN A 441 36.34 5.02 9.53
N PRO A 442 35.50 5.70 8.70
CA PRO A 442 34.49 6.63 9.21
C PRO A 442 33.51 6.02 10.23
N MET A 443 32.98 4.82 9.98
CA MET A 443 32.07 4.14 10.92
C MET A 443 32.76 3.83 12.25
N VAL A 444 34.02 3.38 12.21
CA VAL A 444 34.81 3.11 13.42
C VAL A 444 35.13 4.41 14.17
N GLN A 445 35.45 5.49 13.47
CA GLN A 445 35.68 6.79 14.09
C GLN A 445 34.43 7.33 14.78
N GLU A 446 33.25 7.11 14.19
CA GLU A 446 31.97 7.45 14.81
C GLU A 446 31.71 6.60 16.06
N PHE A 447 31.94 5.29 15.98
CA PHE A 447 31.89 4.40 17.14
C PHE A 447 32.77 4.88 18.31
N VAL A 448 34.04 5.25 18.04
CA VAL A 448 34.96 5.80 19.06
C VAL A 448 34.40 7.10 19.66
N THR A 449 33.84 7.96 18.81
CA THR A 449 33.26 9.24 19.24
C THR A 449 32.08 9.02 20.17
N GLN A 450 31.16 8.12 19.80
CA GLN A 450 29.96 7.85 20.62
C GLN A 450 30.26 7.06 21.89
N TYR A 451 31.25 6.17 21.87
CA TYR A 451 31.79 5.56 23.10
C TYR A 451 32.26 6.65 24.06
N ASN A 452 33.12 7.57 23.59
CA ASN A 452 33.65 8.63 24.44
C ASN A 452 32.57 9.58 24.96
N ALA A 453 31.58 9.90 24.15
CA ALA A 453 30.43 10.70 24.56
C ALA A 453 29.62 10.01 25.67
N LEU A 454 29.38 8.70 25.54
CA LEU A 454 28.72 7.90 26.57
C LEU A 454 29.52 7.87 27.88
N ILE A 455 30.81 7.59 27.80
CA ILE A 455 31.69 7.56 28.99
C ILE A 455 31.70 8.94 29.67
N SER A 456 31.88 10.02 28.92
CA SER A 456 31.84 11.38 29.46
C SER A 456 30.52 11.68 30.15
N LYS A 457 29.39 11.32 29.52
CA LYS A 457 28.06 11.57 30.06
C LYS A 457 27.83 10.83 31.37
N ILE A 458 28.27 9.58 31.46
CA ILE A 458 28.16 8.79 32.69
C ILE A 458 29.11 9.31 33.77
N ASP A 459 30.36 9.64 33.41
CA ASP A 459 31.35 10.14 34.36
C ASP A 459 30.93 11.48 34.98
N ASP A 460 30.32 12.37 34.20
CA ASP A 460 29.74 13.62 34.70
C ASP A 460 28.73 13.35 35.82
N GLU A 461 27.85 12.36 35.66
CA GLU A 461 26.89 11.97 36.71
C GLU A 461 27.55 11.24 37.88
N LEU A 462 28.54 10.38 37.63
CA LEU A 462 29.23 9.63 38.67
C LEU A 462 30.00 10.54 39.62
N TYR A 463 30.72 11.52 39.09
CA TYR A 463 31.69 12.31 39.85
C TYR A 463 31.25 13.75 40.16
N SER A 464 30.19 14.27 39.51
CA SER A 464 29.65 15.58 39.88
C SER A 464 29.03 15.56 41.28
N ALA A 465 29.36 16.59 42.06
CA ALA A 465 28.74 16.86 43.36
C ALA A 465 27.28 17.32 43.23
N ASP A 466 26.90 17.84 42.06
CA ASP A 466 25.56 18.35 41.77
C ASP A 466 24.64 17.30 41.14
N SER A 467 25.17 16.10 40.83
CA SER A 467 24.40 15.02 40.19
C SER A 467 23.16 14.64 40.99
N LYS A 468 22.05 14.47 40.27
CA LYS A 468 20.75 14.06 40.81
C LYS A 468 20.51 12.56 40.69
N ILE A 469 21.40 11.82 40.01
CA ILE A 469 21.36 10.37 39.91
C ILE A 469 21.58 9.75 41.29
N GLN A 470 20.57 9.01 41.78
CA GLN A 470 20.71 8.26 43.03
C GLN A 470 21.45 6.94 42.83
N ASP A 471 21.12 6.16 41.80
CA ASP A 471 21.73 4.84 41.58
C ASP A 471 22.97 4.90 40.67
N LYS A 472 24.04 5.48 41.24
CA LYS A 472 25.36 5.51 40.62
C LYS A 472 25.99 4.12 40.44
N SER A 473 25.42 3.06 41.05
CA SER A 473 25.96 1.70 40.92
C SER A 473 25.53 1.04 39.61
N VAL A 474 24.31 1.32 39.15
CA VAL A 474 23.82 0.93 37.82
C VAL A 474 24.69 1.54 36.73
N LEU A 475 24.99 2.84 36.81
CA LEU A 475 25.84 3.51 35.81
C LEU A 475 27.26 2.92 35.75
N ARG A 476 27.86 2.59 36.91
CA ARG A 476 29.16 1.88 36.96
C ARG A 476 29.08 0.51 36.30
N THR A 477 28.03 -0.25 36.58
CA THR A 477 27.82 -1.58 35.97
C THR A 477 27.70 -1.48 34.45
N ILE A 478 26.99 -0.46 33.95
CA ILE A 478 26.85 -0.19 32.51
C ILE A 478 28.23 0.00 31.87
N VAL A 479 29.04 0.92 32.41
CA VAL A 479 30.39 1.21 31.91
C VAL A 479 31.31 -0.01 31.98
N GLU A 480 31.24 -0.77 33.08
CA GLU A 480 32.03 -1.98 33.26
C GLU A 480 31.70 -3.04 32.21
N GLY A 481 30.42 -3.26 31.90
CA GLY A 481 30.03 -4.20 30.85
C GLY A 481 30.39 -3.71 29.44
N VAL A 482 30.24 -2.41 29.14
CA VAL A 482 30.71 -1.85 27.85
C VAL A 482 32.21 -2.08 27.70
N LYS A 483 33.01 -1.78 28.74
CA LYS A 483 34.46 -1.98 28.73
C LYS A 483 34.85 -3.45 28.65
N LYS A 484 34.10 -4.33 29.31
CA LYS A 484 34.34 -5.78 29.28
C LYS A 484 34.22 -6.32 27.86
N GLU A 485 33.17 -5.97 27.13
CA GLU A 485 33.02 -6.38 25.74
C GLU A 485 34.07 -5.66 24.87
N LEU A 486 34.22 -4.34 25.00
CA LEU A 486 35.17 -3.56 24.20
C LEU A 486 36.63 -4.05 24.27
N PHE A 487 37.09 -4.47 25.46
CA PHE A 487 38.47 -4.93 25.69
C PHE A 487 38.58 -6.45 25.74
N GLY A 488 37.57 -7.16 25.26
CA GLY A 488 37.60 -8.60 25.08
C GLY A 488 38.61 -9.04 24.02
N GLU A 489 38.79 -10.35 23.97
CA GLU A 489 39.54 -11.05 22.92
C GLU A 489 38.55 -11.78 22.02
N TYR A 490 38.77 -11.70 20.70
CA TYR A 490 37.86 -12.11 19.64
C TYR A 490 38.61 -12.90 18.56
N GLY A 491 37.87 -13.39 17.57
CA GLY A 491 38.40 -14.26 16.51
C GLY A 491 38.31 -15.75 16.88
N GLU A 492 38.72 -16.61 15.94
CA GLU A 492 38.65 -18.06 16.14
C GLU A 492 39.55 -18.54 17.27
N ASP A 493 40.73 -17.94 17.42
CA ASP A 493 41.74 -18.31 18.41
C ASP A 493 41.73 -17.41 19.66
N GLU A 494 40.77 -16.49 19.78
CA GLU A 494 40.67 -15.53 20.90
C GLU A 494 41.95 -14.71 21.08
N ASP A 495 42.54 -14.27 19.98
CA ASP A 495 43.81 -13.52 19.94
C ASP A 495 43.66 -12.09 19.37
N LEU A 496 42.47 -11.74 18.89
CA LEU A 496 42.19 -10.42 18.31
C LEU A 496 41.59 -9.48 19.33
N SER A 497 42.18 -8.31 19.49
CA SER A 497 41.67 -7.21 20.30
C SER A 497 41.71 -5.91 19.50
N ILE A 498 40.89 -4.93 19.89
CA ILE A 498 40.91 -3.59 19.28
C ILE A 498 42.31 -2.96 19.32
N PHE A 499 43.11 -3.29 20.33
CA PHE A 499 44.46 -2.76 20.50
C PHE A 499 45.44 -3.24 19.42
N ASN A 500 45.14 -4.34 18.72
CA ASN A 500 45.93 -4.80 17.58
C ASN A 500 45.79 -3.88 16.35
N PHE A 501 44.70 -3.09 16.28
CA PHE A 501 44.30 -2.35 15.08
C PHE A 501 44.27 -0.83 15.30
N GLY A 502 45.19 -0.30 16.11
CA GLY A 502 45.37 1.15 16.26
C GLY A 502 44.42 1.83 17.25
N PHE A 503 43.64 1.09 18.03
CA PHE A 503 42.92 1.67 19.16
C PHE A 503 43.85 1.87 20.34
N GLU A 504 43.74 3.03 21.00
CA GLU A 504 44.47 3.36 22.20
C GLU A 504 43.50 3.86 23.28
N ILE A 505 43.83 3.63 24.55
CA ILE A 505 43.05 4.11 25.69
C ILE A 505 43.93 4.90 26.65
N ASP A 506 43.43 6.04 27.11
CA ASP A 506 44.11 6.83 28.13
C ASP A 506 43.82 6.34 29.56
N LYS A 507 44.44 6.97 30.56
CA LYS A 507 44.23 6.63 31.98
C LYS A 507 42.82 6.94 32.49
N SER A 508 42.09 7.78 31.77
CA SER A 508 40.71 8.20 32.08
C SER A 508 39.68 7.25 31.46
N GLY A 509 40.12 6.35 30.57
CA GLY A 509 39.23 5.43 29.85
C GLY A 509 38.70 5.99 28.52
N VAL A 510 39.25 7.11 28.04
CA VAL A 510 38.93 7.73 26.75
C VAL A 510 39.66 6.97 25.65
N LEU A 511 38.91 6.60 24.61
CA LEU A 511 39.39 5.82 23.46
C LEU A 511 39.83 6.74 22.32
N SER A 512 40.88 6.38 21.61
CA SER A 512 41.34 7.07 20.39
C SER A 512 41.72 6.09 19.30
N LEU A 513 41.61 6.52 18.04
CA LEU A 513 41.95 5.73 16.85
C LEU A 513 43.17 6.32 16.13
N ASP A 514 44.23 5.52 16.02
CA ASP A 514 45.31 5.74 15.08
C ASP A 514 44.83 5.36 13.67
N SER A 515 44.37 6.36 12.92
CA SER A 515 43.80 6.16 11.58
C SER A 515 44.80 5.61 10.58
N GLU A 516 46.10 5.89 10.74
CA GLU A 516 47.13 5.35 9.84
C GLU A 516 47.29 3.85 10.04
N LYS A 517 47.43 3.39 11.29
CA LYS A 517 47.49 1.95 11.60
C LYS A 517 46.21 1.22 11.23
N PHE A 518 45.05 1.83 11.48
CA PHE A 518 43.77 1.20 11.14
C PHE A 518 43.59 1.06 9.63
N ASN A 519 43.96 2.07 8.84
CA ASN A 519 43.90 1.99 7.38
C ASN A 519 44.92 1.01 6.81
N GLU A 520 46.12 0.90 7.40
CA GLU A 520 47.08 -0.14 7.04
C GLU A 520 46.50 -1.56 7.25
N ALA A 521 45.75 -1.77 8.34
CA ALA A 521 45.05 -3.02 8.58
C ALA A 521 43.87 -3.25 7.63
N LEU A 522 43.11 -2.21 7.26
CA LEU A 522 42.05 -2.33 6.24
C LEU A 522 42.59 -2.77 4.87
N GLU A 523 43.77 -2.29 4.50
CA GLU A 523 44.40 -2.62 3.22
C GLU A 523 45.05 -4.01 3.22
N ASN A 524 45.72 -4.38 4.32
CA ASN A 524 46.61 -5.55 4.34
C ASN A 524 46.07 -6.73 5.16
N ASP A 525 45.08 -6.51 6.04
CA ASP A 525 44.59 -7.51 7.02
C ASP A 525 43.08 -7.34 7.34
N ILE A 526 42.28 -7.12 6.30
CA ILE A 526 40.83 -6.90 6.46
C ILE A 526 40.10 -8.10 7.07
N ASP A 527 40.62 -9.31 6.89
CA ASP A 527 40.01 -10.53 7.41
C ASP A 527 40.11 -10.60 8.92
N SER A 528 41.24 -10.18 9.51
CA SER A 528 41.36 -10.08 10.97
C SER A 528 40.46 -8.97 11.53
N LEU A 529 40.31 -7.84 10.83
CA LEU A 529 39.33 -6.82 11.21
C LEU A 529 37.89 -7.34 11.18
N LYS A 530 37.51 -8.10 10.14
CA LYS A 530 36.19 -8.75 10.08
C LYS A 530 35.99 -9.74 11.22
N ASN A 531 36.99 -10.57 11.52
CA ASN A 531 36.90 -11.54 12.60
C ASN A 531 36.81 -10.87 13.98
N LEU A 532 37.50 -9.74 14.18
CA LEU A 532 37.38 -8.93 15.40
C LEU A 532 35.98 -8.32 15.53
N PHE A 533 35.52 -7.55 14.53
CA PHE A 533 34.29 -6.77 14.65
C PHE A 533 33.02 -7.61 14.43
N ILE A 534 33.00 -8.42 13.36
CA ILE A 534 31.83 -9.18 12.94
C ILE A 534 31.85 -10.60 13.53
N GLY A 535 32.99 -11.29 13.42
CA GLY A 535 33.14 -12.69 13.81
C GLY A 535 32.32 -13.66 12.96
N ALA A 536 32.01 -14.82 13.54
CA ALA A 536 31.23 -15.89 12.91
C ALA A 536 29.99 -16.26 13.75
N ALA A 537 29.04 -17.00 13.19
CA ALA A 537 27.81 -17.35 13.90
C ALA A 537 28.06 -18.15 15.19
N GLU A 538 29.08 -19.00 15.22
CA GLU A 538 29.47 -19.77 16.42
C GLU A 538 30.34 -18.96 17.40
N LYS A 539 31.02 -17.92 16.92
CA LYS A 539 31.89 -17.02 17.69
C LYS A 539 31.65 -15.57 17.27
N PRO A 540 30.58 -14.92 17.78
CA PRO A 540 30.24 -13.55 17.39
C PRO A 540 31.36 -12.58 17.74
N GLY A 541 31.64 -11.62 16.85
CA GLY A 541 32.65 -10.59 17.08
C GLY A 541 32.19 -9.51 18.06
N LEU A 542 33.09 -8.56 18.29
CA LEU A 542 32.90 -7.41 19.17
C LEU A 542 31.60 -6.67 18.90
N GLY A 543 31.29 -6.37 17.64
CA GLY A 543 30.12 -5.59 17.27
C GLY A 543 28.81 -6.26 17.69
N THR A 544 28.71 -7.58 17.50
CA THR A 544 27.51 -8.34 17.91
C THR A 544 27.39 -8.39 19.43
N GLN A 545 28.46 -8.79 20.14
CA GLN A 545 28.41 -8.93 21.60
C GLN A 545 28.17 -7.59 22.31
N LEU A 546 28.82 -6.52 21.82
CA LEU A 546 28.62 -5.18 22.35
C LEU A 546 27.20 -4.66 22.05
N LYS A 547 26.69 -4.89 20.84
CA LYS A 547 25.30 -4.56 20.48
C LYS A 547 24.32 -5.27 21.40
N GLU A 548 24.48 -6.57 21.62
CA GLU A 548 23.60 -7.36 22.49
C GLU A 548 23.63 -6.87 23.93
N TYR A 549 24.81 -6.56 24.46
CA TYR A 549 24.93 -5.99 25.80
C TYR A 549 24.23 -4.64 25.91
N VAL A 550 24.52 -3.70 25.00
CA VAL A 550 23.96 -2.34 25.05
C VAL A 550 22.43 -2.36 24.84
N ASP A 551 21.93 -3.16 23.89
CA ASP A 551 20.50 -3.36 23.62
C ASP A 551 19.78 -4.06 24.80
N SER A 552 20.51 -4.83 25.62
CA SER A 552 19.91 -5.43 26.82
C SER A 552 19.65 -4.41 27.94
N LEU A 553 20.31 -3.24 27.91
CA LEU A 553 20.25 -2.25 28.98
C LEU A 553 18.87 -1.59 29.10
N ASP A 554 18.20 -1.32 27.98
CA ASP A 554 16.87 -0.72 27.89
C ASP A 554 15.76 -1.74 27.57
N SER A 555 16.10 -3.03 27.50
CA SER A 555 15.15 -4.12 27.39
C SER A 555 14.19 -4.18 28.59
N PHE A 556 13.09 -4.95 28.49
CA PHE A 556 12.10 -5.07 29.58
C PHE A 556 12.70 -5.48 30.94
N GLU A 557 13.73 -6.33 30.94
CA GLU A 557 14.44 -6.72 32.17
C GLU A 557 15.78 -5.98 32.37
N GLY A 558 16.04 -4.98 31.54
CA GLY A 558 17.28 -4.22 31.47
C GLY A 558 17.55 -3.36 32.70
N LEU A 559 18.82 -2.99 32.88
CA LEU A 559 19.27 -2.20 34.02
C LEU A 559 18.70 -0.78 34.01
N LEU A 560 18.60 -0.14 32.84
CA LEU A 560 18.06 1.22 32.69
C LEU A 560 16.55 1.24 32.90
N THR A 561 15.84 0.23 32.38
CA THR A 561 14.40 0.05 32.60
C THR A 561 14.10 -0.13 34.09
N LYS A 562 14.85 -1.00 34.78
CA LYS A 562 14.72 -1.19 36.23
C LYS A 562 15.06 0.06 37.02
N TYR A 563 16.06 0.85 36.58
CA TYR A 563 16.31 2.16 37.19
C TYR A 563 15.06 3.03 37.05
N GLU A 564 14.58 3.21 35.82
CA GLU A 564 13.45 4.07 35.51
C GLU A 564 12.18 3.67 36.29
N GLU A 565 11.88 2.38 36.38
CA GLU A 565 10.78 1.84 37.19
C GLU A 565 10.93 2.20 38.67
N ASN A 566 12.11 1.96 39.26
CA ASN A 566 12.37 2.29 40.66
C ASN A 566 12.28 3.81 40.93
N MET A 567 12.75 4.63 39.99
CA MET A 567 12.63 6.09 40.05
C MET A 567 11.16 6.52 39.97
N ASN A 568 10.38 5.92 39.06
CA ASN A 568 8.96 6.22 38.90
C ASN A 568 8.15 5.80 40.14
N SER A 569 8.40 4.62 40.71
CA SER A 569 7.75 4.22 41.96
C SER A 569 8.09 5.14 43.13
N ARG A 570 9.35 5.63 43.21
CA ARG A 570 9.75 6.65 44.19
C ARG A 570 9.02 7.96 43.96
N LYS A 571 8.87 8.39 42.70
CA LYS A 571 8.13 9.59 42.32
C LYS A 571 6.67 9.47 42.75
N GLU A 572 5.99 8.39 42.39
CA GLU A 572 4.59 8.13 42.76
C GLU A 572 4.40 8.13 44.28
N SER A 573 5.29 7.45 45.02
CA SER A 573 5.25 7.45 46.49
C SER A 573 5.42 8.85 47.08
N LEU A 574 6.29 9.68 46.50
CA LEU A 574 6.48 11.06 46.93
C LEU A 574 5.28 11.95 46.58
N GLU A 575 4.62 11.72 45.44
CA GLU A 575 3.38 12.42 45.06
C GLU A 575 2.25 12.10 46.04
N GLU A 576 2.07 10.82 46.39
CA GLU A 576 1.12 10.38 47.43
C GLU A 576 1.46 10.99 48.80
N ASP A 577 2.73 10.95 49.22
CA ASP A 577 3.19 11.52 50.49
C ASP A 577 2.92 13.04 50.57
N VAL A 578 3.08 13.77 49.47
CA VAL A 578 2.77 15.22 49.39
C VAL A 578 1.27 15.45 49.57
N GLU A 579 0.43 14.68 48.87
CA GLU A 579 -1.02 14.80 48.95
C GLU A 579 -1.52 14.50 50.38
N GLU A 580 -1.09 13.39 50.98
CA GLU A 580 -1.46 13.02 52.34
C GLU A 580 -0.99 14.05 53.38
N ALA A 581 0.25 14.55 53.24
CA ALA A 581 0.78 15.56 54.15
C ALA A 581 0.00 16.88 54.04
N GLN A 582 -0.39 17.27 52.82
CA GLN A 582 -1.18 18.46 52.54
C GLN A 582 -2.62 18.31 53.07
N GLU A 583 -3.27 17.17 52.84
CA GLU A 583 -4.63 16.90 53.34
C GLU A 583 -4.66 16.85 54.87
N SER A 584 -3.67 16.21 55.49
CA SER A 584 -3.51 16.15 56.95
C SER A 584 -3.35 17.56 57.55
N LEU A 585 -2.53 18.39 56.90
CA LEU A 585 -2.35 19.79 57.28
C LEU A 585 -3.66 20.57 57.15
N ASP A 586 -4.32 20.48 56.00
CA ASP A 586 -5.56 21.20 55.72
C ASP A 586 -6.70 20.79 56.67
N SER A 587 -6.85 19.50 56.94
CA SER A 587 -7.81 18.95 57.90
C SER A 587 -7.57 19.46 59.32
N ARG A 588 -6.31 19.49 59.76
CA ARG A 588 -5.96 20.03 61.08
C ARG A 588 -6.35 21.50 61.20
N TYR A 589 -6.03 22.32 60.20
CA TYR A 589 -6.36 23.74 60.23
C TYR A 589 -7.85 24.03 60.03
N ALA A 590 -8.58 23.19 59.29
CA ALA A 590 -10.03 23.24 59.20
C ALA A 590 -10.71 22.96 60.56
N LEU A 591 -10.25 21.91 61.27
CA LEU A 591 -10.74 21.60 62.61
C LEU A 591 -10.43 22.73 63.60
N LEU A 592 -9.21 23.27 63.57
CA LEU A 592 -8.82 24.40 64.42
C LEU A 592 -9.68 25.65 64.14
N SER A 593 -9.99 25.92 62.87
CA SER A 593 -10.88 27.01 62.47
C SER A 593 -12.31 26.80 62.97
N GLN A 594 -12.86 25.58 62.85
CA GLN A 594 -14.19 25.25 63.37
C GLN A 594 -14.24 25.39 64.90
N GLN A 595 -13.23 24.91 65.62
CA GLN A 595 -13.12 25.09 67.06
C GLN A 595 -13.09 26.58 67.42
N PHE A 596 -12.29 27.37 66.72
CA PHE A 596 -12.22 28.82 66.92
C PHE A 596 -13.58 29.50 66.70
N ALA A 597 -14.30 29.17 65.62
CA ALA A 597 -15.64 29.68 65.35
C ALA A 597 -16.64 29.28 66.44
N SER A 598 -16.59 28.02 66.92
CA SER A 598 -17.45 27.55 68.01
C SER A 598 -17.19 28.27 69.33
N TYR A 599 -15.92 28.54 69.66
CA TYR A 599 -15.55 29.36 70.81
C TYR A 599 -16.03 30.79 70.66
N GLY A 600 -15.94 31.37 69.46
CA GLY A 600 -16.52 32.68 69.15
C GLY A 600 -18.02 32.74 69.45
N ALA A 601 -18.77 31.72 69.07
CA ALA A 601 -20.20 31.63 69.37
C ALA A 601 -20.49 31.48 70.87
N VAL A 602 -19.72 30.66 71.59
CA VAL A 602 -19.83 30.49 73.05
C VAL A 602 -19.47 31.78 73.79
N ILE A 603 -18.42 32.48 73.37
CA ILE A 603 -18.03 33.79 73.94
C ILE A 603 -19.15 34.81 73.71
N ALA A 604 -19.69 34.90 72.49
CA ALA A 604 -20.83 35.79 72.22
C ALA A 604 -22.06 35.43 73.08
N GLN A 605 -22.30 34.15 73.33
CA GLN A 605 -23.36 33.70 74.25
C GLN A 605 -23.08 34.15 75.69
N PHE A 606 -21.85 33.98 76.20
CA PHE A 606 -21.45 34.44 77.53
C PHE A 606 -21.50 35.97 77.64
N GLU A 607 -21.09 36.71 76.62
CA GLU A 607 -21.20 38.18 76.58
C GLU A 607 -22.66 38.62 76.65
N ASN A 608 -23.55 37.95 75.90
CA ASN A 608 -24.99 38.19 75.96
C ASN A 608 -25.58 37.85 77.35
N GLN A 609 -25.19 36.73 77.95
CA GLN A 609 -25.61 36.35 79.31
C GLN A 609 -25.10 37.34 80.35
N PHE A 610 -23.83 37.76 80.25
CA PHE A 610 -23.21 38.73 81.15
C PHE A 610 -23.84 40.12 81.01
N SER A 611 -24.14 40.55 79.80
CA SER A 611 -24.91 41.79 79.54
C SER A 611 -26.31 41.72 80.15
N GLY A 612 -27.00 40.58 80.01
CA GLY A 612 -28.29 40.32 80.67
C GLY A 612 -28.21 40.36 82.20
N LEU A 613 -27.19 39.72 82.78
CA LEU A 613 -26.90 39.73 84.22
C LEU A 613 -26.58 41.13 84.72
N LYS A 614 -25.79 41.89 83.96
CA LYS A 614 -25.46 43.28 84.25
C LYS A 614 -26.71 44.15 84.27
N MET A 615 -27.60 44.00 83.29
CA MET A 615 -28.91 44.69 83.28
C MET A 615 -29.76 44.31 84.51
N MET A 616 -29.79 43.03 84.92
CA MET A 616 -30.49 42.62 86.15
C MET A 616 -29.86 43.21 87.41
N ILE A 617 -28.54 43.25 87.50
CA ILE A 617 -27.82 43.88 88.62
C ILE A 617 -28.15 45.37 88.68
N GLU A 618 -28.06 46.09 87.56
CA GLU A 618 -28.39 47.52 87.46
C GLU A 618 -29.84 47.80 87.87
N GLN A 619 -30.80 46.96 87.45
CA GLN A 619 -32.21 47.05 87.87
C GLN A 619 -32.40 46.76 89.37
N SER A 620 -31.66 45.81 89.94
CA SER A 620 -31.75 45.48 91.36
C SER A 620 -31.13 46.57 92.26
N THR A 621 -30.05 47.21 91.82
CA THR A 621 -29.38 48.30 92.55
C THR A 621 -30.12 49.64 92.46
N SER A 622 -31.03 49.79 91.51
CA SER A 622 -31.88 50.98 91.38
C SER A 622 -33.22 50.87 92.13
N SER A 623 -33.50 49.70 92.73
CA SER A 623 -34.74 49.41 93.44
C SER A 623 -34.60 49.39 94.98
N ASN A 624 -33.49 49.89 95.54
CA ASN A 624 -33.23 50.00 97.00
C ASN A 624 -32.92 51.43 97.43
#